data_AF-A0A523GNB5-F1
#
_entry.id   AF-A0A523GNB5-F1
#
_cell.length_a   1.000
_cell.length_b   1.000
_cell.length_c   1.000
_cell.angle_alpha   90.00
_cell.angle_beta   90.00
_cell.angle_gamma   90.00
#
_symmetry.space_group_name_H-M   'P 1'
#
loop_
_entity.id
_entity.type
_entity.pdbx_description
1 polymer ?
#
loop_
_entity_poly.entity_id
_entity_poly.type
_entity_poly.pdbx_seq_one_letter_code
_entity_poly.pdbx_strand_id
1 'polypeptide(L)'
;PIGVARNLIADDNSLAIRVVQDDFCKKLSRKFGRPIVSTSANVSGEKAPQSFQEINPKILEGVDYVVNLHHNKKATKPSVIIKLKNDGTVTVIRN
;
A
#
# COMPACT_ATOMS: atom_id res chain seq x y z
N PRO A 1 8.41 11.57 11.48
CA PRO A 1 7.37 12.08 10.54
C PRO A 1 6.34 12.92 11.31
N ILE A 2 5.86 14.04 10.75
CA ILE A 2 4.85 14.91 11.39
C ILE A 2 3.57 14.94 10.56
N GLY A 3 2.41 15.14 11.21
CA GLY A 3 1.12 15.25 10.53
C GLY A 3 0.50 13.93 10.03
N VAL A 4 0.93 12.80 10.58
CA VAL A 4 0.41 11.45 10.27
C VAL A 4 -0.07 10.74 11.53
N ALA A 5 -0.96 9.76 11.38
CA ALA A 5 -1.41 8.95 12.50
C ALA A 5 -0.23 8.14 13.10
N ARG A 6 -0.15 8.08 14.43
CA ARG A 6 1.01 7.50 15.15
C ARG A 6 1.24 6.03 14.81
N ASN A 7 0.18 5.27 14.57
CA ASN A 7 0.23 3.85 14.17
C ASN A 7 0.81 3.63 12.75
N LEU A 8 1.07 4.69 11.99
CA LEU A 8 1.75 4.60 10.69
C LEU A 8 3.27 4.79 10.82
N ILE A 9 3.74 5.28 11.97
CA ILE A 9 5.16 5.51 12.21
C ILE A 9 5.76 4.21 12.73
N ALA A 10 6.79 3.72 12.05
CA ALA A 10 7.51 2.52 12.48
C ALA A 10 8.35 2.81 13.74
N ASP A 11 8.76 1.75 14.45
CA ASP A 11 9.54 1.86 15.70
C ASP A 11 10.86 2.64 15.55
N ASP A 12 11.42 2.63 14.34
CA ASP A 12 12.62 3.39 13.97
C ASP A 12 12.33 4.85 13.57
N ASN A 13 11.13 5.34 13.87
CA ASN A 13 10.63 6.67 13.54
C ASN A 13 10.67 7.00 12.03
N SER A 14 10.50 5.99 11.17
CA SER A 14 10.40 6.16 9.72
C SER A 14 8.96 6.05 9.20
N LEU A 15 8.74 6.47 7.95
CA LEU A 15 7.47 6.33 7.22
C LEU A 15 7.76 6.03 5.75
N ALA A 16 7.11 5.01 5.19
CA ALA A 16 7.19 4.70 3.78
C ALA A 16 6.15 5.50 2.97
N ILE A 17 6.58 6.09 1.85
CA ILE A 17 5.71 6.84 0.94
C ILE A 17 5.87 6.27 -0.47
N ARG A 18 4.76 6.19 -1.22
CA ARG A 18 4.76 5.73 -2.62
C ARG A 18 4.01 6.71 -3.50
N VAL A 19 4.63 7.10 -4.62
CA VAL A 19 3.92 7.70 -5.74
C VAL A 19 3.44 6.58 -6.66
N VAL A 20 2.12 6.41 -6.74
CA VAL A 20 1.50 5.30 -7.49
C VAL A 20 1.51 5.57 -9.00
N GLN A 21 1.86 4.54 -9.78
CA GLN A 21 1.77 4.54 -11.25
C GLN A 21 0.52 3.79 -11.72
N ASP A 22 -0.64 4.29 -11.31
CA ASP A 22 -1.95 3.78 -11.70
C ASP A 22 -2.90 4.97 -11.84
N ASP A 23 -3.62 5.05 -12.97
CA ASP A 23 -4.43 6.22 -13.29
C ASP A 23 -5.64 6.38 -12.37
N PHE A 24 -6.25 5.28 -11.95
CA PHE A 24 -7.35 5.32 -11.00
C PHE A 24 -6.86 5.84 -9.65
N CYS A 25 -5.79 5.25 -9.11
CA CYS A 25 -5.25 5.68 -7.82
C CYS A 25 -4.76 7.13 -7.84
N LYS A 26 -4.17 7.60 -8.95
CA LYS A 26 -3.80 9.02 -9.15
C LYS A 26 -5.04 9.92 -9.10
N LYS A 27 -6.11 9.58 -9.82
CA LYS A 27 -7.37 10.35 -9.83
C LYS A 27 -8.04 10.35 -8.46
N LEU A 28 -8.10 9.20 -7.80
CA LEU A 28 -8.66 9.03 -6.47
C LEU A 28 -7.93 9.90 -5.45
N SER A 29 -6.59 9.80 -5.39
CA SER A 29 -5.78 10.58 -4.46
C SER A 29 -5.92 12.09 -4.70
N ARG A 30 -5.95 12.53 -5.97
CA ARG A 30 -6.18 13.95 -6.32
C ARG A 30 -7.57 14.44 -5.87
N LYS A 31 -8.62 13.66 -6.12
CA LYS A 31 -9.99 14.02 -5.74
C LYS A 31 -10.19 14.00 -4.22
N PHE A 32 -9.51 13.08 -3.52
CA PHE A 32 -9.52 13.01 -2.06
C PHE A 32 -8.76 14.16 -1.40
N GLY A 33 -7.77 14.74 -2.10
CA GLY A 33 -7.03 15.93 -1.65
C GLY A 33 -6.05 15.66 -0.51
N ARG A 34 -5.82 14.38 -0.16
CA ARG A 34 -4.92 13.94 0.93
C ARG A 34 -4.22 12.63 0.55
N PRO A 35 -3.08 12.29 1.19
CA PRO A 35 -2.50 10.96 1.07
C PRO A 35 -3.47 9.87 1.54
N ILE A 36 -3.35 8.68 0.95
CA ILE A 36 -4.17 7.51 1.31
C ILE A 36 -3.23 6.46 1.91
N VAL A 37 -3.60 5.98 3.09
CA VAL A 37 -2.94 4.80 3.69
C VAL A 37 -3.40 3.58 2.92
N SER A 38 -2.45 2.77 2.44
CA SER A 38 -2.75 1.55 1.71
C SER A 38 -1.87 0.42 2.24
N THR A 39 -2.53 -0.61 2.76
CA THR A 39 -1.94 -1.90 3.09
C THR A 39 -2.28 -2.92 2.00
N SER A 40 -1.62 -4.06 1.99
CA SER A 40 -2.05 -5.18 1.17
C SER A 40 -3.39 -5.73 1.68
N ALA A 41 -4.24 -6.18 0.75
CA ALA A 41 -5.58 -6.69 1.05
C ALA A 41 -5.54 -8.13 1.56
N ASN A 42 -4.84 -8.36 2.68
CA ASN A 42 -4.74 -9.66 3.35
C ASN A 42 -4.95 -9.51 4.86
N VAL A 43 -5.27 -10.61 5.52
CA VAL A 43 -5.27 -10.68 6.98
C VAL A 43 -3.82 -10.63 7.47
N SER A 44 -3.58 -9.96 8.59
CA SER A 44 -2.24 -9.84 9.18
C SER A 44 -1.58 -11.22 9.36
N GLY A 45 -0.35 -11.35 8.88
CA GLY A 45 0.41 -12.61 8.91
C GLY A 45 0.19 -13.52 7.69
N GLU A 46 -0.87 -13.30 6.91
CA GLU A 46 -1.11 -14.05 5.67
C GLU A 46 -0.33 -13.46 4.48
N LYS A 47 -0.20 -14.26 3.41
CA LYS A 47 0.43 -13.81 2.17
C LYS A 47 -0.46 -12.77 1.47
N ALA A 48 0.15 -11.71 0.96
CA ALA A 48 -0.56 -10.74 0.14
C ALA A 48 -1.10 -11.39 -1.15
N PRO A 49 -2.38 -11.18 -1.51
CA PRO A 49 -2.97 -11.76 -2.71
C PRO A 49 -2.33 -11.17 -3.96
N GLN A 50 -2.15 -12.00 -4.98
CA GLN A 50 -1.67 -11.59 -6.30
C GLN A 50 -2.81 -11.29 -7.26
N SER A 51 -4.03 -11.70 -6.95
CA SER A 51 -5.21 -11.49 -7.79
C SER A 51 -6.44 -11.23 -6.93
N PHE A 52 -7.49 -10.69 -7.55
CA PHE A 52 -8.75 -10.44 -6.85
C PHE A 52 -9.34 -11.73 -6.27
N GLN A 53 -9.20 -12.85 -7.00
CA GLN A 53 -9.70 -14.17 -6.61
C GLN A 53 -9.01 -14.74 -5.37
N GLU A 54 -7.80 -14.27 -5.05
CA GLU A 54 -7.03 -14.70 -3.88
C GLU A 54 -7.37 -13.91 -2.62
N ILE A 55 -8.16 -12.83 -2.73
CA ILE A 55 -8.56 -12.02 -1.58
C ILE A 55 -9.52 -12.85 -0.72
N ASN A 56 -9.19 -12.97 0.57
CA ASN A 56 -10.03 -13.65 1.54
C ASN A 56 -11.44 -13.02 1.56
N PRO A 57 -12.54 -13.79 1.39
CA PRO A 57 -13.91 -13.26 1.40
C PRO A 57 -14.24 -12.40 2.62
N LYS A 58 -13.65 -12.70 3.79
CA LYS A 58 -13.84 -11.89 5.01
C LYS A 58 -13.40 -10.44 4.85
N ILE A 59 -12.42 -10.17 3.99
CA ILE A 59 -11.99 -8.80 3.68
C ILE A 59 -13.02 -8.14 2.77
N LEU A 60 -13.50 -8.85 1.74
CA LEU A 60 -14.49 -8.32 0.80
C LEU A 60 -15.82 -7.98 1.48
N GLU A 61 -16.23 -8.81 2.43
CA GLU A 61 -17.43 -8.62 3.24
C GLU A 61 -17.25 -7.55 4.33
N GLY A 62 -16.00 -7.30 4.76
CA GLY A 62 -15.68 -6.40 5.86
C GLY A 62 -15.36 -4.96 5.46
N VAL A 63 -15.30 -4.64 4.15
CA VAL A 63 -15.03 -3.29 3.65
C VAL A 63 -16.31 -2.60 3.22
N ASP A 64 -16.36 -1.27 3.37
CA ASP A 64 -17.51 -0.47 2.93
C ASP A 64 -17.70 -0.48 1.42
N TYR A 65 -16.60 -0.64 0.67
CA TYR A 65 -16.64 -0.61 -0.78
C TYR A 65 -15.47 -1.36 -1.42
N VAL A 66 -15.80 -2.18 -2.41
CA VAL A 66 -14.84 -2.81 -3.32
C VAL A 66 -14.95 -2.12 -4.67
N VAL A 67 -13.89 -1.42 -5.07
CA VAL A 67 -13.85 -0.75 -6.37
C VAL A 67 -13.88 -1.80 -7.48
N ASN A 68 -14.83 -1.69 -8.41
CA ASN A 68 -14.96 -2.59 -9.57
C ASN A 68 -13.88 -2.29 -10.64
N LEU A 69 -12.63 -2.66 -10.34
CA LEU A 69 -11.49 -2.53 -11.24
C LEU A 69 -10.63 -3.80 -11.22
N HIS A 70 -10.16 -4.21 -12.40
CA HIS A 70 -9.11 -5.22 -12.57
C HIS A 70 -9.33 -6.58 -11.89
N HIS A 71 -10.53 -7.17 -12.01
CA HIS A 71 -10.82 -8.51 -11.46
C HIS A 71 -9.97 -9.65 -12.05
N ASN A 72 -9.46 -9.49 -13.27
CA ASN A 72 -8.70 -10.55 -13.97
C ASN A 72 -7.18 -10.31 -14.00
N LYS A 73 -6.71 -9.26 -13.32
CA LYS A 73 -5.29 -8.89 -13.35
C LYS A 73 -4.53 -9.67 -12.27
N LYS A 74 -3.44 -10.32 -12.65
CA LYS A 74 -2.45 -10.87 -11.72
C LYS A 74 -1.33 -9.85 -11.49
N ALA A 75 -1.11 -9.47 -10.25
CA ALA A 75 0.03 -8.70 -9.81
C ALA A 75 1.26 -9.63 -9.75
N THR A 76 2.30 -9.27 -10.49
CA THR A 76 3.49 -10.11 -10.62
C THR A 76 4.59 -9.72 -9.65
N LYS A 77 4.79 -8.42 -9.42
CA LYS A 77 5.91 -7.91 -8.63
C LYS A 77 5.46 -6.87 -7.59
N PRO A 78 5.78 -7.06 -6.30
CA PRO A 78 5.54 -6.05 -5.29
C PRO A 78 6.43 -4.83 -5.51
N SER A 79 6.10 -3.70 -4.87
CA SER A 79 6.91 -2.49 -4.98
C SER A 79 8.31 -2.69 -4.37
N VAL A 80 9.33 -2.18 -5.06
CA VAL A 80 10.66 -1.99 -4.48
C VAL A 80 10.55 -1.03 -3.31
N ILE A 81 11.21 -1.32 -2.20
CA ILE A 81 11.27 -0.45 -1.03
C ILE A 81 12.73 -0.10 -0.79
N ILE A 82 13.03 1.19 -0.84
CA ILE A 82 14.33 1.75 -0.46
C ILE A 82 14.14 2.61 0.79
N LYS A 83 15.10 2.52 1.71
CA LYS A 83 15.21 3.37 2.87
C LYS A 83 16.38 4.33 2.69
N LEU A 84 16.08 5.62 2.83
CA LEU A 84 17.06 6.70 2.78
C LEU A 84 17.30 7.19 4.21
N LYS A 85 18.57 7.27 4.62
CA LYS A 85 18.98 7.87 5.89
C LYS A 85 19.43 9.32 5.68
N ASN A 86 19.48 10.08 6.77
CA ASN A 86 19.91 11.48 6.75
C ASN A 86 21.38 11.67 6.30
N ASP A 87 22.20 10.63 6.42
CA ASP A 87 23.59 10.61 5.95
C ASP A 87 23.74 10.27 4.45
N GLY A 88 22.60 10.12 3.73
CA GLY A 88 22.58 9.73 2.32
C GLY A 88 22.69 8.22 2.08
N THR A 89 22.83 7.40 3.12
CA THR A 89 22.87 5.94 2.98
C THR A 89 21.55 5.42 2.41
N VAL A 90 21.66 4.60 1.36
CA VAL A 90 20.54 3.90 0.75
C VAL A 90 20.57 2.43 1.16
N THR A 91 19.46 1.91 1.67
CA THR A 91 19.28 0.48 1.94
C THR A 91 18.08 -0.05 1.17
N VAL A 92 18.26 -1.14 0.44
CA VAL A 92 17.15 -1.83 -0.23
C VAL A 92 16.49 -2.77 0.77
N ILE A 93 15.23 -2.52 1.10
CA ILE A 93 14.42 -3.36 2.01
C ILE A 93 13.76 -4.51 1.23
N ARG A 94 13.29 -4.24 0.01
CA ARG A 94 12.62 -5.22 -0.84
C ARG A 94 12.85 -4.90 -2.32
N ASN A 95 13.09 -5.93 -3.14
CA ASN A 95 13.29 -5.83 -4.58
C ASN A 95 12.07 -6.26 -5.40
#